data_AF-A0AAW9IWH0-F1
#
_entry.id   AF-A0AAW9IWH0-F1
#
_cell.length_a   1.000
_cell.length_b   1.000
_cell.length_c   1.000
_cell.angle_alpha   90.00
_cell.angle_beta   90.00
_cell.angle_gamma   90.00
#
_symmetry.space_group_name_H-M   'P 1'
#
loop_
_entity.id
_entity.type
_entity.pdbx_description
1 polymer ?
#
loop_
_entity_poly.entity_id
_entity_poly.type
_entity_poly.pdbx_seq_one_letter_code
_entity_poly.pdbx_strand_id
1 'polypeptide(L)'
;LAPFDSEFSCLIERELNANDISIILNDKVNGFEETSDSIKVNLGSGKEIVADMVISAIGVTPDTSFIRDTGIELGERGHIIVDDHMRTNKEGIFAVGDAVVVKDYVNGKEAFIPLAGPANRQGRIVADNIAGLNSAYKGTLGTSIIKVFDMVAASTGNNERTLNRFGIKFNKAYLHPMSHAGYYPDAT
;
A
#
# COMPACT_ATOMS: atom_id res chain seq x y z
N LEU A 1 -4.69 -9.71 2.01
CA LEU A 1 -4.26 -8.39 1.48
C LEU A 1 -3.46 -7.62 2.55
N ALA A 2 -2.40 -6.88 2.21
CA ALA A 2 -1.45 -6.34 3.19
C ALA A 2 -2.04 -5.37 4.25
N PRO A 3 -3.01 -4.49 3.93
CA PRO A 3 -3.63 -3.62 4.94
C PRO A 3 -4.57 -4.35 5.92
N PHE A 4 -5.18 -5.45 5.51
CA PHE A 4 -6.23 -6.14 6.28
C PHE A 4 -5.68 -7.34 7.06
N ASP A 5 -6.15 -7.55 8.29
CA ASP A 5 -5.90 -8.79 9.03
C ASP A 5 -6.63 -9.99 8.40
N SER A 6 -6.24 -11.21 8.77
CA SER A 6 -6.63 -12.43 8.04
C SER A 6 -8.13 -12.68 8.09
N GLU A 7 -8.78 -12.37 9.21
CA GLU A 7 -10.23 -12.51 9.40
C GLU A 7 -11.05 -11.61 8.46
N PHE A 8 -10.49 -10.46 8.06
CA PHE A 8 -11.12 -9.59 7.06
C PHE A 8 -10.74 -9.99 5.63
N SER A 9 -9.51 -10.46 5.42
CA SER A 9 -9.07 -10.95 4.10
C SER A 9 -9.91 -12.15 3.63
N CYS A 10 -10.38 -13.00 4.54
CA CYS A 10 -11.28 -14.11 4.24
C CYS A 10 -12.59 -13.66 3.59
N LEU A 11 -13.16 -12.52 4.00
CA LEU A 11 -14.38 -11.97 3.39
C LEU A 11 -14.13 -11.53 1.93
N ILE A 12 -12.94 -10.99 1.67
CA ILE A 12 -12.50 -10.59 0.33
C ILE A 12 -12.26 -11.82 -0.56
N GLU A 13 -11.64 -12.85 -0.01
CA GLU A 13 -11.46 -14.13 -0.72
C GLU A 13 -12.80 -14.78 -1.07
N ARG A 14 -13.79 -14.70 -0.17
CA ARG A 14 -15.14 -15.20 -0.44
C ARG A 14 -15.81 -14.45 -1.61
N GLU A 15 -15.70 -13.13 -1.63
CA GLU A 15 -16.27 -12.30 -2.72
C GLU A 15 -15.63 -12.60 -4.07
N LEU A 16 -14.30 -12.77 -4.11
CA LEU A 16 -13.56 -13.16 -5.31
C LEU A 16 -14.01 -14.54 -5.82
N ASN A 17 -14.06 -15.54 -4.93
CA ASN A 17 -14.51 -16.89 -5.28
C ASN A 17 -15.98 -16.93 -5.75
N ALA A 18 -16.85 -16.11 -5.16
CA ALA A 18 -18.26 -15.99 -5.57
C ALA A 18 -18.44 -15.42 -6.98
N ASN A 19 -17.41 -14.75 -7.51
CA ASN A 19 -17.35 -14.22 -8.86
C ASN A 19 -16.36 -15.02 -9.75
N ASP A 20 -16.24 -16.33 -9.48
CA ASP A 20 -15.48 -17.30 -10.27
C ASP A 20 -13.96 -17.00 -10.40
N ILE A 21 -13.41 -16.17 -9.51
CA ILE A 21 -11.96 -15.92 -9.47
C ILE A 21 -11.26 -17.03 -8.70
N SER A 22 -10.35 -17.75 -9.38
CA SER A 22 -9.49 -18.75 -8.75
C SER A 22 -8.35 -18.09 -7.98
N ILE A 23 -8.29 -18.33 -6.67
CA ILE A 23 -7.25 -17.77 -5.78
C ILE A 23 -6.21 -18.85 -5.45
N ILE A 24 -4.93 -18.52 -5.63
CA ILE A 24 -3.81 -19.36 -5.20
C ILE A 24 -2.95 -18.52 -4.25
N LEU A 25 -3.00 -18.87 -2.96
CA LEU A 25 -2.23 -18.21 -1.90
C LEU A 25 -1.00 -19.03 -1.54
N ASN A 26 -0.02 -18.39 -0.90
CA ASN A 26 1.22 -19.00 -0.42
C ASN A 26 2.04 -19.73 -1.51
N ASP A 27 1.89 -19.32 -2.76
CA ASP A 27 2.62 -19.88 -3.89
C ASP A 27 3.17 -18.76 -4.75
N LYS A 28 4.49 -18.75 -4.94
CA LYS A 28 5.18 -17.69 -5.70
C LYS A 28 5.28 -18.07 -7.17
N VAL A 29 5.34 -17.08 -8.05
CA VAL A 29 5.73 -17.33 -9.44
C VAL A 29 7.24 -17.49 -9.52
N ASN A 30 7.70 -18.61 -10.09
CA ASN A 30 9.12 -18.90 -10.32
C ASN A 30 9.58 -18.45 -11.70
N GLY A 31 8.69 -18.45 -12.70
CA GLY A 31 9.04 -18.09 -14.06
C GLY A 31 7.88 -18.20 -15.03
N PHE A 32 8.15 -17.76 -16.26
CA PHE A 32 7.22 -17.74 -17.38
C PHE A 32 7.86 -18.43 -18.58
N GLU A 33 7.08 -19.20 -19.31
CA GLU A 33 7.45 -19.81 -20.58
C GLU A 33 6.41 -19.40 -21.64
N GLU A 34 6.86 -18.71 -22.68
CA GLU A 34 6.02 -18.36 -23.82
C GLU A 34 5.87 -19.58 -24.74
N THR A 35 4.64 -19.86 -25.15
CA THR A 35 4.29 -20.91 -26.12
C THR A 35 3.75 -20.26 -27.40
N SER A 36 3.34 -21.04 -28.40
CA SER A 36 2.83 -20.49 -29.67
C SER A 36 1.65 -19.54 -29.48
N ASP A 37 0.76 -19.83 -28.51
CA ASP A 37 -0.53 -19.15 -28.37
C ASP A 37 -0.86 -18.77 -26.91
N SER A 38 0.05 -19.03 -25.96
CA SER A 38 -0.22 -18.82 -24.53
C SER A 38 1.06 -18.64 -23.69
N ILE A 39 0.88 -18.28 -22.42
CA ILE A 39 1.95 -18.16 -21.43
C ILE A 39 1.75 -19.25 -20.38
N LYS A 40 2.77 -20.06 -20.17
CA LYS A 40 2.83 -21.02 -19.06
C LYS A 40 3.53 -20.37 -17.86
N VAL A 41 2.83 -20.30 -16.75
CA VAL A 41 3.30 -19.75 -15.47
C VAL A 41 3.70 -20.89 -14.55
N ASN A 42 4.98 -20.95 -14.18
CA ASN A 42 5.51 -21.97 -13.29
C ASN A 42 5.51 -21.46 -11.85
N LEU A 43 4.85 -22.18 -10.94
CA LEU A 43 4.76 -21.80 -9.52
C LEU A 43 5.81 -22.49 -8.65
N GLY A 44 5.99 -21.94 -7.44
CA GLY A 44 6.87 -22.44 -6.38
C GLY A 44 6.56 -23.87 -5.96
N SER A 45 5.28 -24.23 -5.96
CA SER A 45 4.80 -25.58 -5.64
C SER A 45 5.07 -26.63 -6.71
N GLY A 46 5.52 -26.22 -7.91
CA GLY A 46 5.58 -27.08 -9.10
C GLY A 46 4.27 -27.13 -9.90
N LYS A 47 3.21 -26.44 -9.44
CA LYS A 47 1.99 -26.25 -10.22
C LYS A 47 2.27 -25.36 -11.44
N GLU A 48 1.59 -25.66 -12.54
CA GLU A 48 1.66 -24.91 -13.79
C GLU A 48 0.28 -24.31 -14.11
N ILE A 49 0.26 -23.07 -14.60
CA ILE A 49 -0.96 -22.39 -15.05
C ILE A 49 -0.75 -21.94 -16.49
N VAL A 50 -1.71 -22.21 -17.37
CA VAL A 50 -1.72 -21.69 -18.73
C VAL A 50 -2.64 -20.46 -18.78
N ALA A 51 -2.17 -19.35 -19.34
CA ALA A 51 -2.91 -18.10 -19.45
C ALA A 51 -2.57 -17.37 -20.75
N ASP A 52 -3.54 -16.66 -21.33
CA ASP A 52 -3.32 -15.84 -22.53
C ASP A 52 -2.65 -14.49 -22.20
N MET A 53 -2.76 -14.05 -20.95
CA MET A 53 -2.21 -12.78 -20.45
C MET A 53 -1.76 -12.92 -19.00
N VAL A 54 -0.66 -12.26 -18.66
CA VAL A 54 -0.17 -12.12 -17.29
C VAL A 54 -0.13 -10.64 -16.91
N ILE A 55 -0.73 -10.30 -15.77
CA ILE A 55 -0.64 -8.97 -15.16
C ILE A 55 0.24 -9.07 -13.91
N SER A 56 1.37 -8.36 -13.90
CA SER A 56 2.24 -8.27 -12.72
C SER A 56 1.84 -7.09 -11.83
N ALA A 57 1.34 -7.38 -10.63
CA ALA A 57 0.88 -6.39 -9.65
C ALA A 57 1.47 -6.66 -8.25
N ILE A 58 2.78 -6.93 -8.18
CA ILE A 58 3.48 -7.39 -6.95
C ILE A 58 3.98 -6.27 -6.03
N GLY A 59 3.66 -5.01 -6.35
CA GLY A 59 4.10 -3.83 -5.63
C GLY A 59 4.91 -2.87 -6.50
N VAL A 60 5.37 -1.77 -5.89
CA VAL A 60 6.13 -0.72 -6.54
C VAL A 60 7.42 -0.44 -5.78
N THR A 61 8.43 0.06 -6.48
CA THR A 61 9.69 0.55 -5.92
C THR A 61 9.89 2.01 -6.32
N PRO A 62 10.55 2.83 -5.49
CA PRO A 62 10.77 4.24 -5.80
C PRO A 62 11.67 4.39 -7.04
N ASP A 63 11.30 5.27 -7.96
CA ASP A 63 12.10 5.56 -9.15
C ASP A 63 13.18 6.61 -8.83
N THR A 64 14.26 6.15 -8.19
CA THR A 64 15.35 7.01 -7.67
C THR A 64 16.71 6.61 -8.22
N SER A 65 16.73 5.80 -9.27
CA SER A 65 17.98 5.30 -9.88
C SER A 65 18.88 6.44 -10.36
N PHE A 66 18.28 7.49 -10.94
CA PHE A 66 18.98 8.64 -11.52
C PHE A 66 19.66 9.57 -10.50
N ILE A 67 19.34 9.45 -9.20
CA ILE A 67 19.91 10.33 -8.15
C ILE A 67 20.97 9.68 -7.27
N ARG A 68 21.29 8.39 -7.47
CA ARG A 68 22.20 7.63 -6.60
C ARG A 68 23.58 8.29 -6.42
N ASP A 69 24.11 8.91 -7.47
CA ASP A 69 25.44 9.51 -7.46
C ASP A 69 25.44 11.02 -7.14
N THR A 70 24.29 11.59 -6.79
CA THR A 70 24.14 13.03 -6.49
C THR A 70 24.47 13.38 -5.03
N GLY A 71 24.59 12.36 -4.17
CA GLY A 71 24.72 12.52 -2.73
C GLY A 71 23.43 12.92 -2.01
N ILE A 72 22.27 12.86 -2.67
CA ILE A 72 20.96 12.89 -2.00
C ILE A 72 20.82 11.61 -1.17
N GLU A 73 20.47 11.75 0.11
CA GLU A 73 20.33 10.61 1.01
C GLU A 73 19.14 9.72 0.62
N LEU A 74 19.42 8.43 0.48
CA LEU A 74 18.45 7.37 0.23
C LEU A 74 18.44 6.40 1.41
N GLY A 75 17.25 5.97 1.84
CA GLY A 75 17.11 4.89 2.81
C GLY A 75 17.45 3.53 2.21
N GLU A 76 17.48 2.48 3.04
CA GLU A 76 17.87 1.11 2.63
C GLU A 76 17.06 0.57 1.44
N ARG A 77 15.81 1.03 1.27
CA ARG A 77 14.92 0.63 0.19
C ARG A 77 14.91 1.61 -1.00
N GLY A 78 15.92 2.47 -1.10
CA GLY A 78 16.07 3.43 -2.20
C GLY A 78 15.11 4.62 -2.19
N HIS A 79 14.35 4.83 -1.12
CA HIS A 79 13.46 6.00 -1.00
C HIS A 79 14.27 7.20 -0.52
N ILE A 80 13.91 8.40 -0.98
CA ILE A 80 14.56 9.66 -0.61
C ILE A 80 14.24 9.97 0.85
N ILE A 81 15.28 10.22 1.64
CA ILE A 81 15.14 10.72 3.01
C ILE A 81 14.80 12.20 2.95
N VAL A 82 13.73 12.57 3.64
CA VAL A 82 13.28 13.95 3.77
C VAL A 82 12.99 14.29 5.23
N ASP A 83 13.08 15.56 5.56
CA ASP A 83 12.61 16.06 6.84
C ASP A 83 11.09 16.32 6.84
N ASP A 84 10.57 16.80 7.97
CA ASP A 84 9.13 17.09 8.11
C ASP A 84 8.66 18.25 7.21
N HIS A 85 9.56 18.99 6.55
CA HIS A 85 9.24 20.05 5.58
C HIS A 85 9.42 19.57 4.12
N MET A 86 9.57 18.26 3.91
CA MET A 86 9.79 17.59 2.63
C MET A 86 11.12 17.96 1.95
N ARG A 87 12.09 18.48 2.71
CA ARG A 87 13.43 18.84 2.21
C ARG A 87 14.34 17.62 2.22
N THR A 88 15.15 17.47 1.17
CA THR A 88 16.27 16.50 1.18
C THR A 88 17.46 17.06 1.97
N ASN A 89 18.54 16.30 2.07
CA ASN A 89 19.81 16.78 2.62
C ASN A 89 20.55 17.79 1.72
N LYS A 90 20.07 18.05 0.49
CA LYS A 90 20.63 19.04 -0.43
C LYS A 90 19.78 20.32 -0.41
N GLU A 91 20.45 21.46 -0.23
CA GLU A 91 19.80 22.77 -0.22
C GLU A 91 19.03 23.04 -1.52
N GLY A 92 17.81 23.56 -1.41
CA GLY A 92 16.94 23.85 -2.55
C GLY A 92 16.30 22.63 -3.20
N ILE A 93 16.57 21.41 -2.74
CA ILE A 93 16.00 20.17 -3.29
C ILE A 93 14.98 19.58 -2.33
N PHE A 94 13.76 19.40 -2.83
CA PHE A 94 12.64 18.77 -2.14
C PHE A 94 12.28 17.45 -2.83
N ALA A 95 11.64 16.55 -2.10
CA ALA A 95 11.08 15.31 -2.66
C ALA A 95 9.72 15.01 -2.02
N VAL A 96 8.83 14.39 -2.79
CA VAL A 96 7.46 14.07 -2.37
C VAL A 96 6.98 12.76 -2.99
N GLY A 97 5.82 12.29 -2.57
CA GLY A 97 5.10 11.17 -3.15
C GLY A 97 5.74 9.83 -2.85
N ASP A 98 5.54 8.88 -3.76
CA ASP A 98 5.92 7.48 -3.57
C ASP A 98 7.45 7.27 -3.52
N ALA A 99 8.23 8.30 -3.87
CA ALA A 99 9.68 8.27 -3.84
C ALA A 99 10.29 8.53 -2.45
N VAL A 100 9.53 9.05 -1.47
CA VAL A 100 10.08 9.44 -0.16
C VAL A 100 9.79 8.45 0.95
N VAL A 101 10.64 8.47 1.98
CA VAL A 101 10.31 7.90 3.29
C VAL A 101 9.32 8.82 4.00
N VAL A 102 8.25 8.24 4.54
CA VAL A 102 7.31 8.95 5.41
C VAL A 102 7.35 8.38 6.82
N LYS A 103 6.84 9.13 7.80
CA LYS A 103 6.54 8.60 9.13
C LYS A 103 5.12 8.04 9.15
N ASP A 104 4.94 6.86 9.72
CA ASP A 104 3.63 6.35 10.11
C ASP A 104 3.06 7.22 11.23
N TYR A 105 1.84 7.70 11.07
CA TYR A 105 1.22 8.63 12.02
C TYR A 105 0.95 7.99 13.40
N VAL A 106 0.67 6.69 13.44
CA VAL A 106 0.27 5.98 14.67
C VAL A 106 1.47 5.56 15.49
N ASN A 107 2.47 4.95 14.86
CA ASN A 107 3.63 4.37 15.57
C ASN A 107 4.92 5.20 15.44
N GLY A 108 4.93 6.24 14.59
CA GLY A 108 6.07 7.15 14.41
C GLY A 108 7.29 6.53 13.71
N LYS A 109 7.22 5.27 13.26
CA LYS A 109 8.30 4.61 12.52
C LYS A 109 8.28 5.04 11.06
N GLU A 110 9.41 4.87 10.41
CA GLU A 110 9.51 5.01 8.96
C GLU A 110 8.60 4.01 8.25
N ALA A 111 7.95 4.48 7.19
CA ALA A 111 7.01 3.72 6.39
C ALA A 111 7.08 4.12 4.91
N PHE A 112 6.57 3.24 4.06
CA PHE A 112 6.48 3.41 2.61
C PHE A 112 5.01 3.23 2.23
N ILE A 113 4.32 4.34 1.95
CA ILE A 113 2.86 4.36 1.77
C ILE A 113 2.55 5.07 0.44
N PRO A 114 2.62 4.34 -0.70
CA PRO A 114 2.44 4.92 -2.03
C PRO A 114 0.95 5.17 -2.30
N LEU A 115 0.47 6.38 -1.98
CA LEU A 115 -0.92 6.78 -2.10
C LEU A 115 -1.03 8.23 -2.60
N ALA A 116 -1.97 8.46 -3.51
CA ALA A 116 -2.14 9.75 -4.17
C ALA A 116 -2.49 10.91 -3.21
N GLY A 117 -3.29 10.64 -2.17
CA GLY A 117 -3.67 11.64 -1.17
C GLY A 117 -2.47 12.23 -0.42
N PRO A 118 -1.63 11.39 0.22
CA PRO A 118 -0.31 11.78 0.74
C PRO A 118 0.53 12.58 -0.26
N ALA A 119 0.72 12.10 -1.49
CA ALA A 119 1.53 12.78 -2.51
C ALA A 119 1.05 14.20 -2.81
N ASN A 120 -0.27 14.39 -2.99
CA ASN A 120 -0.87 15.71 -3.23
C ASN A 120 -0.63 16.68 -2.06
N ARG A 121 -0.82 16.20 -0.81
CA ARG A 121 -0.58 17.03 0.39
C ARG A 121 0.90 17.40 0.54
N GLN A 122 1.80 16.47 0.27
CA GLN A 122 3.24 16.71 0.33
C GLN A 122 3.68 17.74 -0.73
N GLY A 123 3.17 17.64 -1.96
CA GLY A 123 3.43 18.63 -3.01
C GLY A 123 2.97 20.04 -2.62
N ARG A 124 1.80 20.15 -1.98
CA ARG A 124 1.32 21.42 -1.43
C ARG A 124 2.23 21.96 -0.32
N ILE A 125 2.70 21.10 0.58
CA ILE A 125 3.63 21.48 1.66
C ILE A 125 4.95 22.01 1.08
N VAL A 126 5.48 21.36 0.03
CA VAL A 126 6.67 21.87 -0.67
C VAL A 126 6.42 23.26 -1.23
N ALA A 127 5.29 23.50 -1.89
CA ALA A 127 4.95 24.83 -2.41
C ALA A 127 4.85 25.88 -1.29
N ASP A 128 4.20 25.55 -0.17
CA ASP A 128 4.12 26.41 1.00
C ASP A 128 5.54 26.73 1.55
N ASN A 129 6.44 25.76 1.59
CA ASN A 129 7.81 25.94 2.08
C ASN A 129 8.69 26.74 1.13
N ILE A 130 8.54 26.58 -0.18
CA ILE A 130 9.17 27.44 -1.18
C ILE A 130 8.68 28.89 -1.01
N ALA A 131 7.42 29.10 -0.63
CA ALA A 131 6.83 30.41 -0.36
C ALA A 131 7.13 30.97 1.04
N GLY A 132 7.90 30.28 1.88
CA GLY A 132 8.26 30.74 3.23
C GLY A 132 7.16 30.56 4.30
N LEU A 133 6.16 29.72 4.07
CA LEU A 133 5.01 29.51 4.98
C LEU A 133 5.25 28.45 6.07
N ASN A 134 6.44 27.84 6.14
CA ASN A 134 6.87 26.90 7.19
C ASN A 134 5.85 25.78 7.49
N SER A 135 5.45 25.06 6.44
CA SER A 135 4.48 23.97 6.48
C SER A 135 5.16 22.62 6.74
N ALA A 136 4.56 21.79 7.59
CA ALA A 136 5.14 20.51 8.01
C ALA A 136 4.19 19.33 7.77
N TYR A 137 4.76 18.23 7.30
CA TYR A 137 4.11 16.95 7.12
C TYR A 137 4.07 16.17 8.43
N LYS A 138 2.87 15.74 8.84
CA LYS A 138 2.65 15.11 10.15
C LYS A 138 2.73 13.58 10.12
N GLY A 139 3.15 13.01 8.99
CA GLY A 139 3.11 11.58 8.73
C GLY A 139 1.82 11.11 8.05
N THR A 140 1.72 9.81 7.85
CA THR A 140 0.71 9.17 7.01
C THR A 140 -0.06 8.12 7.81
N LEU A 141 -1.40 8.15 7.74
CA LEU A 141 -2.27 7.15 8.37
C LEU A 141 -2.43 5.86 7.56
N GLY A 142 -2.10 5.86 6.27
CA GLY A 142 -2.31 4.69 5.40
C GLY A 142 -3.78 4.40 5.09
N THR A 143 -4.66 5.41 5.17
CA THR A 143 -6.07 5.28 4.81
C THR A 143 -6.21 4.82 3.35
N SER A 144 -6.82 3.66 3.16
CA SER A 144 -6.99 3.03 1.84
C SER A 144 -8.36 2.35 1.74
N ILE A 145 -8.88 2.28 0.52
CA ILE A 145 -10.16 1.66 0.20
C ILE A 145 -10.05 0.96 -1.15
N ILE A 146 -10.71 -0.20 -1.28
CA ILE A 146 -10.75 -0.99 -2.51
C ILE A 146 -12.17 -1.51 -2.74
N LYS A 147 -12.61 -1.47 -3.99
CA LYS A 147 -13.83 -2.14 -4.46
C LYS A 147 -13.45 -3.52 -4.99
N VAL A 148 -14.11 -4.55 -4.48
CA VAL A 148 -13.96 -5.95 -4.92
C VAL A 148 -15.35 -6.43 -5.26
N PHE A 149 -15.67 -6.49 -6.56
CA PHE A 149 -17.03 -6.76 -7.03
C PHE A 149 -18.06 -5.89 -6.29
N ASP A 150 -19.01 -6.47 -5.55
CA ASP A 150 -20.04 -5.71 -4.84
C ASP A 150 -19.60 -5.29 -3.43
N MET A 151 -18.46 -5.78 -2.96
CA MET A 151 -17.91 -5.44 -1.67
C MET A 151 -16.98 -4.22 -1.73
N VAL A 152 -16.99 -3.42 -0.66
CA VAL A 152 -16.02 -2.37 -0.40
C VAL A 152 -15.25 -2.68 0.88
N ALA A 153 -13.92 -2.71 0.80
CA ALA A 153 -13.05 -2.92 1.95
C ALA A 153 -12.20 -1.67 2.18
N ALA A 154 -12.19 -1.17 3.42
CA ALA A 154 -11.43 0.02 3.81
C ALA A 154 -10.60 -0.21 5.07
N SER A 155 -9.45 0.45 5.16
CA SER A 155 -8.57 0.40 6.34
C SER A 155 -7.92 1.75 6.59
N THR A 156 -7.56 2.02 7.84
CA THR A 156 -6.79 3.19 8.23
C THR A 156 -6.00 2.88 9.50
N GLY A 157 -4.80 3.45 9.63
CA GLY A 157 -3.91 3.19 10.75
C GLY A 157 -3.18 1.85 10.65
N ASN A 158 -2.88 1.25 11.80
CA ASN A 158 -2.08 0.03 11.88
C ASN A 158 -2.96 -1.20 12.13
N ASN A 159 -2.72 -2.26 11.37
CA ASN A 159 -3.31 -3.58 11.59
C ASN A 159 -2.59 -4.35 12.70
N GLU A 160 -3.19 -5.45 13.16
CA GLU A 160 -2.66 -6.25 14.29
C GLU A 160 -1.26 -6.77 14.00
N ARG A 161 -1.00 -7.21 12.76
CA ARG A 161 0.35 -7.66 12.36
C ARG A 161 1.40 -6.58 12.57
N THR A 162 1.09 -5.32 12.23
CA THR A 162 2.01 -4.20 12.39
C THR A 162 2.24 -3.86 13.86
N LEU A 163 1.16 -3.83 14.67
CA LEU A 163 1.26 -3.55 16.10
C LEU A 163 2.08 -4.63 16.83
N ASN A 164 1.82 -5.91 16.52
CA ASN A 164 2.58 -7.04 17.05
C ASN A 164 4.07 -6.96 16.67
N ARG A 165 4.40 -6.64 15.41
CA ARG A 165 5.79 -6.47 14.95
C ARG A 165 6.55 -5.43 15.77
N PHE A 166 5.86 -4.38 16.23
CA PHE A 166 6.46 -3.31 17.03
C PHE A 166 6.25 -3.47 18.54
N GLY A 167 5.70 -4.59 19.00
CA GLY A 167 5.46 -4.84 20.42
C GLY A 167 4.47 -3.86 21.07
N ILE A 168 3.58 -3.27 20.29
CA ILE A 168 2.59 -2.29 20.76
C ILE A 168 1.38 -3.06 21.30
N LYS A 169 1.01 -2.84 22.56
CA LYS A 169 -0.18 -3.46 23.17
C LYS A 169 -1.45 -2.85 22.60
N PHE A 170 -2.42 -3.70 22.25
CA PHE A 170 -3.71 -3.29 21.74
C PHE A 170 -4.83 -4.22 22.23
N ASN A 171 -6.07 -3.75 22.11
CA ASN A 171 -7.28 -4.56 22.21
C ASN A 171 -8.06 -4.42 20.90
N LYS A 172 -8.96 -5.36 20.62
CA LYS A 172 -9.78 -5.35 19.41
C LYS A 172 -11.23 -5.69 19.72
N ALA A 173 -12.12 -5.19 18.88
CA ALA A 173 -13.54 -5.50 18.89
C ALA A 173 -14.06 -5.58 17.46
N TYR A 174 -15.04 -6.44 17.23
CA TYR A 174 -15.69 -6.62 15.94
C TYR A 174 -17.17 -6.32 16.09
N LEU A 175 -17.72 -5.55 15.15
CA LEU A 175 -19.13 -5.20 15.09
C LEU A 175 -19.65 -5.51 13.68
N HIS A 176 -20.92 -5.90 13.61
CA HIS A 176 -21.62 -6.16 12.34
C HIS A 176 -22.97 -5.40 12.34
N PRO A 177 -22.95 -4.06 12.36
CA PRO A 177 -24.18 -3.28 12.24
C PRO A 177 -24.69 -3.28 10.80
N MET A 178 -25.98 -3.00 10.63
CA MET A 178 -26.55 -2.69 9.31
C MET A 178 -25.98 -1.36 8.79
N SER A 179 -25.88 -1.20 7.47
CA SER A 179 -25.48 0.04 6.79
C SER A 179 -26.37 1.24 7.13
N HIS A 180 -27.66 1.00 7.33
CA HIS A 180 -28.68 1.98 7.71
C HIS A 180 -29.81 1.30 8.50
N ALA A 181 -30.88 2.04 8.82
CA ALA A 181 -32.00 1.53 9.61
C ALA A 181 -32.64 0.30 8.96
N GLY A 182 -32.66 -0.84 9.67
CA GLY A 182 -33.02 -2.15 9.09
C GLY A 182 -34.48 -2.31 8.64
N TYR A 183 -35.38 -1.40 9.01
CA TYR A 183 -36.75 -1.39 8.47
C TYR A 183 -36.83 -0.73 7.08
N TYR A 184 -35.80 0.00 6.66
CA TYR A 184 -35.75 0.61 5.33
C TYR A 184 -35.13 -0.40 4.34
N PRO A 185 -35.65 -0.51 3.10
CA PRO A 185 -35.15 -1.47 2.11
C PRO A 185 -33.63 -1.42 1.91
N ASP A 186 -33.07 -2.56 1.51
CA ASP A 186 -31.66 -2.73 1.13
C ASP A 186 -30.63 -2.43 2.22
N ALA A 187 -31.04 -2.49 3.49
CA ALA A 187 -30.08 -2.49 4.60
C ALA A 187 -29.23 -3.76 4.52
N THR A 188 -27.91 -3.60 4.44
CA THR A 188 -26.92 -4.68 4.36
C THR A 188 -25.96 -4.67 5.53
#